data_AF-A0A7A9L7X2-F1
#
_entry.id   AF-A0A7A9L7X2-F1
#
_cell.length_a   1.000
_cell.length_b   1.000
_cell.length_c   1.000
_cell.angle_alpha   90.00
_cell.angle_beta   90.00
_cell.angle_gamma   90.00
#
_symmetry.space_group_name_H-M   'P 1'
#
loop_
_entity.id
_entity.type
_entity.pdbx_description
1 polymer ?
#
loop_
_entity_poly.entity_id
_entity_poly.type
_entity_poly.pdbx_seq_one_letter_code
_entity_poly.pdbx_strand_id
1 'polypeptide(L)'
;GVNLTELINKVAENGYSLRVVEESDQQSTCTLPPFATLAGIRCSTAHITEKDNAWLYSLSHQTSDFGESEWIHFTGSGYLLRTDAWSYPVLRLKRLGLSKTFRRLVVTLIQRYGVSLIHLDASAECLPDLPTFDW
;
A
#
# COMPACT_ATOMS: atom_id res chain seq x y z
N GLY A 1 -25.41 -3.79 -36.15
CA GLY A 1 -25.36 -4.46 -34.84
C GLY A 1 -24.19 -5.40 -34.83
N VAL A 2 -23.44 -5.48 -33.73
CA VAL A 2 -22.29 -6.41 -33.62
C VAL A 2 -22.84 -7.83 -33.49
N ASN A 3 -22.26 -8.78 -34.23
CA ASN A 3 -22.65 -10.18 -34.14
C ASN A 3 -22.12 -10.77 -32.81
N LEU A 4 -22.98 -11.45 -32.06
CA LEU A 4 -22.63 -12.00 -30.74
C LEU A 4 -21.43 -12.98 -30.82
N THR A 5 -21.35 -13.77 -31.89
CA THR A 5 -20.26 -14.72 -32.11
C THR A 5 -18.93 -14.01 -32.36
N GLU A 6 -18.95 -12.91 -33.09
CA GLU A 6 -17.77 -12.10 -33.37
C GLU A 6 -17.22 -11.46 -32.09
N LEU A 7 -18.12 -11.00 -31.21
CA LEU A 7 -17.76 -10.47 -29.89
C LEU A 7 -17.16 -11.56 -29.00
N ILE A 8 -17.76 -12.75 -28.95
CA ILE A 8 -17.26 -13.88 -28.13
C ILE A 8 -15.85 -14.28 -28.57
N ASN A 9 -15.64 -14.43 -29.87
CA ASN A 9 -14.33 -14.82 -30.41
C ASN A 9 -13.26 -13.79 -30.08
N LYS A 10 -13.56 -12.50 -30.23
CA LYS A 10 -12.61 -11.43 -29.92
C LYS A 10 -12.25 -11.37 -28.44
N VAL A 11 -13.22 -11.63 -27.55
CA VAL A 11 -12.97 -11.69 -26.10
C VAL A 11 -12.09 -12.89 -25.75
N ALA A 12 -12.35 -14.05 -26.36
CA ALA A 12 -11.53 -15.25 -26.18
C ALA A 12 -10.10 -15.09 -26.71
N GLU A 13 -9.92 -14.45 -27.88
CA GLU A 13 -8.61 -14.13 -28.46
C GLU A 13 -7.76 -13.22 -27.55
N ASN A 14 -8.41 -12.41 -26.72
CA ASN A 14 -7.74 -11.55 -25.74
C ASN A 14 -7.58 -12.23 -24.35
N GLY A 15 -7.86 -13.53 -24.25
CA GLY A 15 -7.67 -14.31 -23.02
C GLY A 15 -8.77 -14.14 -21.97
N TYR A 16 -9.91 -13.55 -22.33
CA TYR A 16 -11.05 -13.36 -21.44
C TYR A 16 -12.16 -14.38 -21.75
N SER A 17 -13.06 -14.61 -20.78
CA SER A 17 -14.22 -15.50 -20.93
C SER A 17 -15.51 -14.77 -20.59
N LEU A 18 -16.57 -15.02 -21.37
CA LEU A 18 -17.91 -14.46 -21.14
C LEU A 18 -18.77 -15.50 -20.43
N ARG A 19 -19.47 -15.08 -19.37
CA ARG A 19 -20.50 -15.87 -18.70
C ARG A 19 -21.78 -15.05 -18.59
N VAL A 20 -22.92 -15.70 -18.79
CA VAL A 20 -24.23 -15.10 -18.55
C VAL A 20 -24.46 -15.11 -17.03
N VAL A 21 -24.87 -13.98 -16.46
CA VAL A 21 -25.19 -13.85 -15.03
C VAL A 21 -26.69 -13.60 -14.92
N GLU A 22 -27.38 -14.32 -14.04
CA GLU A 22 -28.83 -14.20 -13.86
C GLU A 22 -29.25 -12.95 -13.06
N GLU A 23 -28.33 -12.35 -12.29
CA GLU A 23 -28.56 -11.12 -11.51
C GLU A 23 -27.50 -10.05 -11.81
N SER A 24 -27.98 -8.81 -12.00
CA SER A 24 -27.21 -7.64 -12.46
C SER A 24 -26.02 -7.24 -11.58
N ASP A 25 -25.92 -7.75 -10.34
CA ASP A 25 -25.01 -7.21 -9.32
C ASP A 25 -23.89 -8.17 -8.89
N GLN A 26 -23.81 -9.38 -9.44
CA GLN A 26 -22.73 -10.30 -9.09
C GLN A 26 -21.48 -10.05 -9.93
N GLN A 27 -20.70 -9.07 -9.49
CA GLN A 27 -19.31 -8.91 -9.90
C GLN A 27 -18.56 -10.21 -9.61
N SER A 28 -18.07 -10.87 -10.66
CA SER A 28 -17.34 -12.14 -10.56
C SER A 28 -16.02 -11.91 -9.82
N THR A 29 -16.05 -11.97 -8.49
CA THR A 29 -14.86 -11.89 -7.65
C THR A 29 -14.40 -13.32 -7.39
N CYS A 30 -13.23 -13.66 -7.91
CA CYS A 30 -12.41 -14.67 -7.25
C CYS A 30 -12.08 -14.08 -5.87
N THR A 31 -12.96 -14.30 -4.89
CA THR A 31 -12.79 -13.76 -3.55
C THR A 31 -11.69 -14.58 -2.91
N LEU A 32 -10.52 -13.97 -2.76
CA LEU A 32 -9.45 -14.57 -1.96
C LEU A 32 -10.01 -14.89 -0.57
N PRO A 33 -9.65 -16.04 0.01
CA PRO A 33 -10.07 -16.31 1.37
C PRO A 33 -9.55 -15.18 2.28
N PRO A 34 -10.29 -14.80 3.35
CA PRO A 34 -9.93 -13.63 4.16
C PRO A 34 -8.50 -13.62 4.70
N PHE A 35 -7.91 -14.80 4.91
CA PHE A 35 -6.53 -14.97 5.37
C PHE A 35 -5.47 -14.71 4.29
N ALA A 36 -5.85 -14.64 3.02
CA ALA A 36 -4.95 -14.40 1.89
C ALA A 36 -4.95 -12.93 1.42
N THR A 37 -5.87 -12.10 1.92
CA THR A 37 -5.93 -10.68 1.57
C THR A 37 -4.95 -9.87 2.43
N LEU A 38 -4.05 -9.14 1.77
CA LEU A 38 -3.20 -8.13 2.41
C LEU A 38 -3.68 -6.74 2.01
N ALA A 39 -4.23 -5.97 2.96
CA ALA A 39 -4.74 -4.63 2.71
C ALA A 39 -3.59 -3.61 2.70
N GLY A 40 -3.48 -2.87 1.59
CA GLY A 40 -2.46 -1.84 1.43
C GLY A 40 -3.01 -0.48 0.99
N ILE A 41 -2.27 0.58 1.29
CA ILE A 41 -2.53 1.94 0.82
C ILE A 41 -1.27 2.54 0.20
N ARG A 42 -1.44 3.33 -0.87
CA ARG A 42 -0.37 4.13 -1.47
C ARG A 42 -0.67 5.61 -1.29
N CYS A 43 0.31 6.39 -0.84
CA CYS A 43 0.18 7.85 -0.69
C CYS A 43 1.53 8.55 -0.89
N SER A 44 1.49 9.86 -1.11
CA SER A 44 2.68 10.65 -1.39
C SER A 44 3.71 10.65 -0.26
N THR A 45 5.01 10.68 -0.59
CA THR A 45 6.07 11.04 0.37
C THR A 45 5.93 12.47 0.90
N ALA A 46 5.12 13.33 0.27
CA ALA A 46 4.81 14.65 0.82
C ALA A 46 4.21 14.59 2.24
N HIS A 47 3.66 13.45 2.68
CA HIS A 47 3.13 13.28 4.04
C HIS A 47 4.18 13.04 5.12
N ILE A 48 5.46 12.88 4.75
CA ILE A 48 6.56 12.71 5.70
C ILE A 48 7.43 13.95 5.71
N THR A 49 8.10 14.23 6.82
CA THR A 49 9.06 15.33 6.90
C THR A 49 10.39 14.94 6.25
N GLU A 50 11.19 15.90 5.79
CA GLU A 50 12.55 15.65 5.29
C GLU A 50 13.40 14.83 6.27
N LYS A 51 13.29 15.16 7.57
CA LYS A 51 13.98 14.42 8.64
C LYS A 51 13.52 12.96 8.71
N ASP A 52 12.22 12.71 8.65
CA ASP A 52 11.69 11.35 8.65
C ASP A 52 12.10 10.59 7.39
N ASN A 53 12.16 11.26 6.24
CA ASN A 53 12.67 10.68 4.99
C ASN A 53 14.12 10.23 5.13
N ALA A 54 15.01 11.07 5.66
CA ALA A 54 16.41 10.70 5.89
C ALA A 54 16.56 9.51 6.86
N TRP A 55 15.72 9.44 7.90
CA TRP A 55 15.67 8.29 8.81
C TRP A 55 15.20 7.02 8.10
N LEU A 56 14.09 7.07 7.35
CA LEU A 56 13.56 5.93 6.60
C LEU A 56 14.57 5.41 5.57
N TYR A 57 15.27 6.32 4.87
CA TYR A 57 16.36 5.96 3.97
C TYR A 57 17.45 5.17 4.70
N SER A 58 17.91 5.69 5.84
CA SER A 58 18.95 5.03 6.64
C SER A 58 18.50 3.66 7.17
N LEU A 59 17.25 3.54 7.63
CA LEU A 59 16.67 2.31 8.19
C LEU A 59 16.48 1.23 7.12
N SER A 60 16.02 1.62 5.93
CA SER A 60 15.78 0.70 4.81
C SER A 60 17.06 0.12 4.19
N HIS A 61 18.22 0.76 4.42
CA HIS A 61 19.52 0.30 3.91
C HIS A 61 20.39 -0.40 4.98
N GLN A 62 19.84 -0.71 6.15
CA GLN A 62 20.57 -1.47 7.16
C GLN A 62 20.82 -2.90 6.69
N THR A 63 22.07 -3.37 6.86
CA THR A 63 22.52 -4.70 6.44
C THR A 63 22.61 -5.71 7.58
N SER A 64 21.98 -5.42 8.73
CA SER A 64 21.93 -6.34 9.86
C SER A 64 20.87 -7.43 9.63
N ASP A 65 21.22 -8.68 9.96
CA ASP A 65 20.23 -9.75 10.08
C ASP A 65 19.15 -9.36 11.09
N PHE A 66 17.86 -9.56 10.74
CA PHE A 66 16.71 -9.17 11.56
C PHE A 66 16.55 -7.65 11.79
N GLY A 67 17.05 -6.85 10.84
CA GLY A 67 17.06 -5.40 10.90
C GLY A 67 15.74 -4.70 10.55
N GLU A 68 15.78 -3.37 10.55
CA GLU A 68 14.62 -2.54 10.18
C GLU A 68 14.31 -2.62 8.67
N SER A 69 15.29 -3.04 7.86
CA SER A 69 15.16 -3.29 6.41
C SER A 69 14.28 -4.49 6.07
N GLU A 70 13.91 -5.34 7.04
CA GLU A 70 12.97 -6.45 6.83
C GLU A 70 11.51 -6.02 6.70
N TRP A 71 11.18 -4.80 7.14
CA TRP A 71 9.80 -4.30 7.14
C TRP A 71 9.67 -2.85 6.68
N ILE A 72 10.79 -2.14 6.49
CA ILE A 72 10.87 -0.84 5.83
C ILE A 72 11.76 -1.01 4.59
N HIS A 73 11.14 -1.01 3.41
CA HIS A 73 11.86 -1.26 2.15
C HIS A 73 11.90 0.01 1.32
N PHE A 74 13.08 0.38 0.82
CA PHE A 74 13.19 1.46 -0.15
C PHE A 74 12.70 0.98 -1.52
N THR A 75 11.81 1.75 -2.16
CA THR A 75 11.21 1.39 -3.46
C THR A 75 11.82 2.16 -4.63
N GLY A 76 12.85 2.99 -4.40
CA GLY A 76 13.46 3.86 -5.40
C GLY A 76 12.88 5.28 -5.38
N SER A 77 11.55 5.42 -5.29
CA SER A 77 10.85 6.71 -5.18
C SER A 77 10.24 6.97 -3.79
N GLY A 78 10.43 6.04 -2.85
CA GLY A 78 9.89 6.15 -1.50
C GLY A 78 10.07 4.85 -0.70
N TYR A 79 9.06 4.45 0.07
CA TYR A 79 9.16 3.37 1.05
C TYR A 79 7.93 2.48 1.13
N LEU A 80 8.13 1.18 1.28
CA LEU A 80 7.11 0.22 1.65
C LEU A 80 7.27 -0.17 3.12
N LEU A 81 6.24 0.05 3.92
CA LEU A 81 6.19 -0.31 5.33
C LEU A 81 5.21 -1.46 5.57
N ARG A 82 5.71 -2.55 6.12
CA ARG A 82 4.93 -3.72 6.57
C ARG A 82 4.66 -3.62 8.07
N THR A 83 3.57 -2.96 8.45
CA THR A 83 3.27 -2.71 9.86
C THR A 83 2.79 -3.97 10.60
N ASP A 84 2.43 -5.03 9.88
CA ASP A 84 2.10 -6.35 10.42
C ASP A 84 3.33 -7.22 10.76
N ALA A 85 4.52 -6.82 10.33
CA ALA A 85 5.75 -7.53 10.67
C ALA A 85 6.08 -7.48 12.18
N TRP A 86 5.46 -6.56 12.93
CA TRP A 86 5.69 -6.35 14.37
C TRP A 86 4.38 -6.13 15.11
N SER A 87 4.25 -6.63 16.34
CA SER A 87 3.03 -6.43 17.16
C SER A 87 2.79 -4.97 17.56
N TYR A 88 3.85 -4.14 17.62
CA TYR A 88 3.77 -2.74 18.04
C TYR A 88 4.58 -1.82 17.10
N PRO A 89 4.17 -1.70 15.81
CA PRO A 89 4.97 -1.02 14.79
C PRO A 89 5.19 0.46 15.14
N VAL A 90 4.18 1.14 15.66
CA VAL A 90 4.25 2.56 16.04
C VAL A 90 5.17 2.80 17.23
N LEU A 91 5.22 1.87 18.19
CA LEU A 91 6.16 1.95 19.30
C LEU A 91 7.60 1.72 18.82
N ARG A 92 7.80 0.79 17.87
CA ARG A 92 9.10 0.57 17.24
C ARG A 92 9.57 1.81 16.50
N LEU A 93 8.73 2.42 15.66
CA LEU A 93 9.01 3.72 15.01
C LEU A 93 9.42 4.80 16.01
N LYS A 94 8.78 4.86 17.18
CA LYS A 94 9.14 5.82 18.23
C LYS A 94 10.55 5.57 18.76
N ARG A 95 10.92 4.31 19.00
CA ARG A 95 12.25 3.91 19.49
C ARG A 95 13.35 4.17 18.45
N LEU A 96 13.01 4.08 17.17
CA LEU A 96 13.90 4.41 16.04
C LEU A 96 14.08 5.91 15.82
N GLY A 97 13.36 6.76 16.56
CA GLY A 97 13.52 8.21 16.48
C GLY A 97 12.62 8.91 15.46
N LEU A 98 11.68 8.20 14.82
CA LEU A 98 10.74 8.82 13.89
C LEU A 98 9.81 9.79 14.61
N SER A 99 9.48 10.87 13.90
CA SER A 99 8.76 12.00 14.45
C SER A 99 7.37 11.62 14.96
N LYS A 100 6.81 12.47 15.83
CA LYS A 100 5.41 12.34 16.26
C LYS A 100 4.44 12.45 15.07
N THR A 101 4.78 13.27 14.08
CA THR A 101 4.01 13.45 12.85
C THR A 101 3.95 12.16 12.06
N PHE A 102 5.11 11.56 11.75
CA PHE A 102 5.17 10.30 11.01
C PHE A 102 4.41 9.18 11.72
N ARG A 103 4.58 9.08 13.04
CA ARG A 103 3.85 8.08 13.84
C ARG A 103 2.34 8.30 13.83
N ARG A 104 1.87 9.55 13.80
CA ARG A 104 0.45 9.87 13.66
C ARG A 104 -0.07 9.49 12.27
N LEU A 105 0.70 9.75 11.21
CA LEU A 105 0.37 9.30 9.86
C LEU A 105 0.15 7.78 9.85
N VAL A 106 1.13 7.00 10.33
CA VAL A 106 1.03 5.54 10.38
C VAL A 106 -0.17 5.05 11.19
N VAL A 107 -0.44 5.65 12.37
CA VAL A 107 -1.63 5.33 13.17
C VAL A 107 -2.91 5.61 12.40
N THR A 108 -3.02 6.76 11.74
CA THR A 108 -4.20 7.10 10.94
C THR A 108 -4.39 6.12 9.80
N LEU A 109 -3.32 5.73 9.09
CA LEU A 109 -3.42 4.78 7.99
C LEU A 109 -3.94 3.42 8.47
N ILE A 110 -3.37 2.88 9.55
CA ILE A 110 -3.80 1.60 10.14
C ILE A 110 -5.25 1.69 10.63
N GLN A 111 -5.60 2.71 11.42
CA GLN A 111 -6.89 2.78 12.10
C GLN A 111 -8.05 3.21 11.21
N ARG A 112 -7.82 4.16 10.28
CA ARG A 112 -8.87 4.70 9.41
C ARG A 112 -9.12 3.80 8.19
N TYR A 113 -8.08 3.17 7.65
CA TYR A 113 -8.17 2.41 6.40
C TYR A 113 -8.00 0.90 6.60
N GLY A 114 -7.66 0.42 7.81
CA GLY A 114 -7.55 -1.01 8.10
C GLY A 114 -6.41 -1.69 7.34
N VAL A 115 -5.36 -0.95 7.01
CA VAL A 115 -4.23 -1.44 6.20
C VAL A 115 -3.05 -1.85 7.06
N SER A 116 -2.30 -2.84 6.60
CA SER A 116 -1.02 -3.24 7.19
C SER A 116 0.17 -3.00 6.25
N LEU A 117 -0.08 -2.72 4.98
CA LEU A 117 0.94 -2.38 3.99
C LEU A 117 0.81 -0.91 3.59
N ILE A 118 1.83 -0.09 3.85
CA ILE A 118 1.82 1.34 3.54
C ILE A 118 2.91 1.61 2.51
N HIS A 119 2.54 2.08 1.32
CA HIS A 119 3.48 2.53 0.31
C HIS A 119 3.50 4.06 0.25
N LEU A 120 4.62 4.64 0.66
CA LEU A 120 4.93 6.05 0.48
C LEU A 120 5.70 6.19 -0.83
N ASP A 121 5.17 6.94 -1.80
CA ASP A 121 5.77 7.06 -3.14
C ASP A 121 5.76 8.52 -3.59
N ALA A 122 6.90 9.05 -4.03
CA ALA A 122 6.99 10.44 -4.50
C ALA A 122 6.04 10.77 -5.65
N SER A 123 5.64 9.77 -6.46
CA SER A 123 4.71 9.95 -7.58
C SER A 123 3.24 9.72 -7.21
N ALA A 124 2.95 9.35 -5.95
CA ALA A 124 1.58 9.12 -5.51
C ALA A 124 0.89 10.43 -5.09
N GLU A 125 -0.44 10.40 -5.14
CA GLU A 125 -1.27 11.51 -4.69
C GLU A 125 -1.23 11.69 -3.17
N CYS A 126 -1.47 12.92 -2.73
CA CYS A 126 -1.66 13.23 -1.33
C CYS A 126 -3.06 12.78 -0.88
N LEU A 127 -3.12 12.09 0.24
CA LEU A 127 -4.37 11.79 0.92
C LEU A 127 -4.95 13.08 1.52
N PRO A 128 -6.28 13.29 1.41
CA PRO A 128 -6.93 14.45 2.00
C PRO A 128 -6.86 14.39 3.54
N ASP A 129 -6.96 15.55 4.16
CA ASP A 129 -7.00 15.73 5.62
C ASP A 129 -5.74 15.28 6.39
N LEU A 130 -4.64 15.00 5.68
CA LEU A 130 -3.35 14.66 6.25
C LEU A 130 -2.33 15.77 5.97
N PRO A 131 -1.45 16.09 6.93
CA PRO A 131 -0.46 17.14 6.73
C PRO A 131 0.50 16.76 5.60
N THR A 132 0.91 17.75 4.83
CA THR A 132 1.97 17.65 3.84
C THR A 132 3.13 18.57 4.21
N PHE A 133 4.29 18.25 3.68
CA PHE A 133 5.54 18.97 3.89
C PHE A 133 6.20 19.18 2.53
N ASP A 134 6.78 20.36 2.35
CA ASP A 134 7.51 20.74 1.14
C ASP A 134 9.00 20.57 1.40
N TRP A 135 9.64 19.65 0.69
CA TRP A 135 11.06 19.33 0.75
C TRP A 135 11.52 18.56 -0.48
#